data_AF-A0A0W0ZK53-F1
#
_entry.id   AF-A0A0W0ZK53-F1
#
_cell.length_a   1.000
_cell.length_b   1.000
_cell.length_c   1.000
_cell.angle_alpha   90.00
_cell.angle_beta   90.00
_cell.angle_gamma   90.00
#
_symmetry.space_group_name_H-M   'P 1'
#
loop_
_entity.id
_entity.type
_entity.pdbx_description
1 polymer ?
#
loop_
_entity_poly.entity_id
_entity_poly.type
_entity_poly.pdbx_seq_one_letter_code
_entity_poly.pdbx_strand_id
1 'polypeptide(L)'
;MLEKKELKRQYQAKQEQIKLQREYGAQLQKTKRENEEAIAALNHDNKSIIEQGIPLALQLVQIKAGPSNRLNLEDKQAVLDYAQKQMATLSVEEERTKSLYNKTSKFNELLKSVAKHLKTGYSKEEVTRLVNQSGVSGSASAQNKGFALLLELLGETLDKYTWTLDSTDRRNLSDAVSKKLASLVYPLSVDEQSLREFSSASRALGTHQLKLTSNYEEKEKLATTVMQLSQQITQIDSVTIKELTEQAAELERQIGEIEQQEELERQQNLARQQELLRQQLESQQELARQQEPQIPAQRPDIQENLAMQENVAKQQAMAQRGTLTTTVMQMLKTYQKEREDQYLVKDFFTSEDKDNRDIFIGELVNEENGLLKTYVENGNNDAVLDKITTSMDKFPGVKMQAVLNRIVVMLMDVDSKPEAVENLHQQATQALSTLQRKDERHRQYALKMRRLYKNIADIETYAETLPEHENGIMKQLAADLRNDIEHFIYQNRTGMPEKEAYQKFEMKFKARLHSHDDVMSEHKSWPVIIASFVFNLVTTGKLIYSNEVMKRAIFFCDEAETQKESEAPADEALEDIRNLFNTVSG
;
A
#
# COMPACT_ATOMS: atom_id res chain seq x y z
N MET A 1 -38.66 -34.53 -3.94
CA MET A 1 -38.95 -33.15 -4.39
C MET A 1 -39.03 -32.10 -3.25
N LEU A 2 -39.78 -32.32 -2.15
CA LEU A 2 -39.90 -31.31 -1.06
C LEU A 2 -38.60 -31.11 -0.25
N GLU A 3 -37.86 -32.19 0.01
CA GLU A 3 -36.62 -32.19 0.80
C GLU A 3 -35.44 -31.45 0.11
N LYS A 4 -35.22 -31.69 -1.19
CA LYS A 4 -34.22 -30.99 -2.00
C LYS A 4 -34.45 -29.48 -2.07
N LYS A 5 -35.71 -29.04 -2.16
CA LYS A 5 -36.05 -27.60 -2.19
C LYS A 5 -35.69 -26.92 -0.88
N GLU A 6 -35.93 -27.57 0.24
CA GLU A 6 -35.59 -27.05 1.57
C GLU A 6 -34.07 -27.01 1.78
N LEU A 7 -33.32 -28.03 1.37
CA LEU A 7 -31.85 -28.01 1.42
C LEU A 7 -31.25 -26.89 0.56
N LYS A 8 -31.77 -26.68 -0.66
CA LYS A 8 -31.34 -25.55 -1.50
C LYS A 8 -31.62 -24.19 -0.85
N ARG A 9 -32.76 -24.04 -0.17
CA ARG A 9 -33.09 -22.82 0.58
C ARG A 9 -32.11 -22.59 1.73
N GLN A 10 -31.78 -23.63 2.51
CA GLN A 10 -30.81 -23.53 3.61
C GLN A 10 -29.41 -23.21 3.11
N TYR A 11 -28.98 -23.82 1.99
CA TYR A 11 -27.71 -23.49 1.35
C TYR A 11 -27.65 -22.02 0.93
N GLN A 12 -28.68 -21.51 0.27
CA GLN A 12 -28.77 -20.09 -0.11
C GLN A 12 -28.73 -19.16 1.11
N ALA A 13 -29.44 -19.51 2.19
CA ALA A 13 -29.41 -18.73 3.43
C ALA A 13 -28.00 -18.71 4.07
N LYS A 14 -27.25 -19.82 3.99
CA LYS A 14 -25.86 -19.89 4.47
C LYS A 14 -24.90 -19.09 3.60
N GLN A 15 -25.06 -19.13 2.27
CA GLN A 15 -24.27 -18.30 1.35
C GLN A 15 -24.49 -16.80 1.63
N GLU A 16 -25.74 -16.39 1.88
CA GLU A 16 -26.04 -15.01 2.24
C GLU A 16 -25.41 -14.61 3.59
N GLN A 17 -25.46 -15.49 4.60
CA GLN A 17 -24.77 -15.25 5.88
C GLN A 17 -23.25 -15.10 5.70
N ILE A 18 -22.62 -15.94 4.86
CA ILE A 18 -21.18 -15.83 4.56
C ILE A 18 -20.87 -14.50 3.89
N LYS A 19 -21.69 -14.07 2.93
CA LYS A 19 -21.54 -12.80 2.22
C LYS A 19 -21.60 -11.63 3.21
N LEU A 20 -22.62 -11.57 4.05
CA LEU A 20 -22.77 -10.51 5.07
C LEU A 20 -21.61 -10.46 6.06
N GLN A 21 -21.10 -11.63 6.50
CA GLN A 21 -19.95 -11.69 7.40
C GLN A 21 -18.65 -11.21 6.72
N ARG A 22 -18.45 -11.53 5.43
CA ARG A 22 -17.32 -11.02 4.65
C ARG A 22 -17.38 -9.50 4.47
N GLU A 23 -18.56 -8.97 4.16
CA GLU A 23 -18.77 -7.52 4.04
C GLU A 23 -18.48 -6.81 5.37
N TYR A 24 -18.96 -7.36 6.49
CA TYR A 24 -18.65 -6.83 7.82
C TYR A 24 -17.15 -6.90 8.15
N GLY A 25 -16.49 -8.03 7.86
CA GLY A 25 -15.03 -8.17 8.01
C GLY A 25 -14.25 -7.14 7.19
N ALA A 26 -14.67 -6.88 5.95
CA ALA A 26 -14.06 -5.87 5.09
C ALA A 26 -14.23 -4.43 5.65
N GLN A 27 -15.38 -4.11 6.24
CA GLN A 27 -15.60 -2.83 6.92
C GLN A 27 -14.66 -2.67 8.12
N LEU A 28 -14.50 -3.71 8.95
CA LEU A 28 -13.57 -3.67 10.08
C LEU A 28 -12.12 -3.53 9.62
N GLN A 29 -11.72 -4.19 8.53
CA GLN A 29 -10.39 -4.03 7.93
C GLN A 29 -10.14 -2.61 7.44
N LYS A 30 -11.16 -1.97 6.85
CA LYS A 30 -11.08 -0.56 6.44
C LYS A 30 -10.87 0.36 7.65
N THR A 31 -11.71 0.23 8.69
CA THR A 31 -11.57 1.04 9.92
C THR A 31 -10.22 0.80 10.61
N LYS A 32 -9.72 -0.43 10.59
CA LYS A 32 -8.39 -0.75 11.12
C LYS A 32 -7.30 0.02 10.38
N ARG A 33 -7.33 0.03 9.05
CA ARG A 33 -6.36 0.75 8.22
C ARG A 33 -6.41 2.25 8.48
N GLU A 34 -7.61 2.84 8.54
CA GLU A 34 -7.79 4.26 8.86
C GLU A 34 -7.18 4.63 10.22
N ASN A 35 -7.34 3.78 11.24
CA ASN A 35 -6.73 3.99 12.55
C ASN A 35 -5.20 3.84 12.53
N GLU A 36 -4.66 2.91 11.74
CA GLU A 36 -3.21 2.74 11.55
C GLU A 36 -2.58 3.96 10.83
N GLU A 37 -3.27 4.51 9.83
CA GLU A 37 -2.87 5.75 9.15
C GLU A 37 -2.90 6.96 10.11
N ALA A 38 -3.92 7.06 10.96
CA ALA A 38 -4.01 8.10 11.98
C ALA A 38 -2.85 8.00 13.00
N ILE A 39 -2.47 6.78 13.43
CA ILE A 39 -1.30 6.56 14.29
C ILE A 39 -0.01 7.04 13.59
N ALA A 40 0.16 6.72 12.29
CA ALA A 40 1.33 7.16 11.53
C ALA A 40 1.40 8.69 11.41
N ALA A 41 0.27 9.36 11.21
CA ALA A 41 0.19 10.82 11.20
C ALA A 41 0.57 11.43 12.56
N LEU A 42 0.06 10.88 13.67
CA LEU A 42 0.43 11.31 15.02
C LEU A 42 1.94 11.14 15.30
N ASN A 43 2.53 10.03 14.84
CA ASN A 43 3.97 9.80 14.95
C ASN A 43 4.78 10.84 14.17
N HIS A 44 4.35 11.18 12.96
CA HIS A 44 4.98 12.22 12.16
C HIS A 44 4.90 13.60 12.84
N ASP A 45 3.72 13.96 13.36
CA ASP A 45 3.49 15.19 14.11
C ASP A 45 4.38 15.28 15.35
N ASN A 46 4.49 14.19 16.13
CA ASN A 46 5.36 14.13 17.31
C ASN A 46 6.82 14.36 16.94
N LYS A 47 7.29 13.71 15.88
CA LYS A 47 8.66 13.89 15.37
C LYS A 47 8.91 15.35 14.98
N SER A 48 7.99 15.98 14.25
CA SER A 48 8.09 17.38 13.85
C SER A 48 8.17 18.33 15.06
N ILE A 49 7.33 18.11 16.08
CA ILE A 49 7.37 18.90 17.32
C ILE A 49 8.73 18.78 18.01
N ILE A 50 9.30 17.57 18.09
CA ILE A 50 10.54 17.29 18.81
C ILE A 50 11.77 17.83 18.05
N GLU A 51 11.82 17.61 16.73
CA GLU A 51 12.98 17.95 15.91
C GLU A 51 12.99 19.41 15.45
N GLN A 52 11.83 20.07 15.40
CA GLN A 52 11.70 21.43 14.86
C GLN A 52 11.00 22.38 15.83
N GLY A 53 9.82 21.99 16.35
CA GLY A 53 9.00 22.87 17.20
C GLY A 53 9.69 23.32 18.49
N ILE A 54 10.20 22.37 19.26
CA ILE A 54 10.93 22.63 20.52
C ILE A 54 12.21 23.46 20.26
N PRO A 55 13.08 23.10 19.30
CA PRO A 55 14.23 23.95 18.94
C PRO A 55 13.86 25.38 18.54
N LEU A 56 12.82 25.54 17.72
CA LEU A 56 12.37 26.87 17.27
C LEU A 56 11.88 27.73 18.45
N ALA A 57 11.15 27.13 19.39
CA ALA A 57 10.69 27.84 20.59
C ALA A 57 11.86 28.32 21.47
N LEU A 58 12.89 27.49 21.65
CA LEU A 58 14.09 27.86 22.42
C LEU A 58 15.00 28.86 21.69
N GLN A 59 15.00 28.84 20.35
CA GLN A 59 15.77 29.78 19.55
C GLN A 59 15.33 31.24 19.74
N LEU A 60 14.06 31.48 20.09
CA LEU A 60 13.54 32.82 20.42
C LEU A 60 14.36 33.52 21.51
N VAL A 61 14.93 32.75 22.44
CA VAL A 61 15.76 33.24 23.55
C VAL A 61 17.22 32.79 23.44
N GLN A 62 17.65 32.38 22.24
CA GLN A 62 19.01 31.94 21.94
C GLN A 62 19.50 30.75 22.78
N ILE A 63 18.57 29.96 23.33
CA ILE A 63 18.90 28.72 24.06
C ILE A 63 19.00 27.59 23.04
N LYS A 64 20.10 26.83 23.10
CA LYS A 64 20.26 25.64 22.28
C LYS A 64 19.48 24.48 22.89
N ALA A 65 18.58 23.88 22.11
CA ALA A 65 17.86 22.68 22.52
C ALA A 65 18.81 21.51 22.82
N GLY A 66 18.45 20.70 23.81
CA GLY A 66 19.12 19.43 24.07
C GLY A 66 18.98 18.47 22.89
N PRO A 67 19.93 17.54 22.70
CA PRO A 67 19.91 16.60 21.57
C PRO A 67 18.70 15.66 21.64
N SER A 68 18.00 15.52 20.51
CA SER A 68 16.88 14.58 20.32
C SER A 68 17.25 13.33 19.51
N ASN A 69 18.43 13.29 18.90
CA ASN A 69 18.88 12.22 17.99
C ASN A 69 19.00 10.81 18.62
N ARG A 70 19.05 10.71 19.95
CA ARG A 70 19.07 9.44 20.70
C ARG A 70 17.77 9.18 21.45
N LEU A 71 16.76 10.02 21.24
CA LEU A 71 15.47 9.90 21.91
C LEU A 71 14.65 8.82 21.21
N ASN A 72 14.15 7.85 21.98
CA ASN A 72 13.19 6.90 21.46
C ASN A 72 11.83 7.59 21.30
N LEU A 73 11.45 7.89 20.06
CA LEU A 73 10.20 8.59 19.75
C LEU A 73 8.95 7.72 19.98
N GLU A 74 9.11 6.42 20.15
CA GLU A 74 8.00 5.52 20.49
C GLU A 74 7.70 5.52 22.00
N ASP A 75 8.67 5.91 22.83
CA ASP A 75 8.53 5.96 24.28
C ASP A 75 7.95 7.31 24.74
N LYS A 76 6.64 7.30 25.05
CA LYS A 76 5.90 8.45 25.58
C LYS A 76 6.62 9.12 26.76
N GLN A 77 7.08 8.33 27.74
CA GLN A 77 7.66 8.90 28.96
C GLN A 77 9.00 9.56 28.65
N ALA A 78 9.84 8.91 27.84
CA ALA A 78 11.12 9.50 27.42
C ALA A 78 10.93 10.82 26.69
N VAL A 79 9.93 10.92 25.79
CA VAL A 79 9.63 12.15 25.05
C VAL A 79 9.10 13.26 25.98
N LEU A 80 8.20 12.93 26.89
CA LEU A 80 7.67 13.91 27.84
C LEU A 80 8.75 14.40 28.82
N ASP A 81 9.64 13.51 29.26
CA ASP A 81 10.79 13.88 30.10
C ASP A 81 11.77 14.80 29.35
N TYR A 82 12.00 14.53 28.05
CA TYR A 82 12.79 15.40 27.20
C TYR A 82 12.18 16.81 27.11
N ALA A 83 10.88 16.91 26.80
CA ALA A 83 10.17 18.20 26.71
C ALA A 83 10.20 18.95 28.06
N GLN A 84 9.96 18.24 29.16
CA GLN A 84 10.02 18.79 30.51
C GLN A 84 11.42 19.32 30.85
N LYS A 85 12.48 18.62 30.44
CA LYS A 85 13.87 19.07 30.64
C LYS A 85 14.19 20.34 29.85
N GLN A 86 13.66 20.49 28.64
CA GLN A 86 13.79 21.73 27.87
C GLN A 86 13.09 22.90 28.59
N MET A 87 11.87 22.66 29.10
CA MET A 87 11.11 23.66 29.85
C MET A 87 11.79 24.06 31.17
N ALA A 88 12.41 23.11 31.88
CA ALA A 88 13.21 23.40 33.06
C ALA A 88 14.44 24.26 32.72
N THR A 89 15.10 23.99 31.60
CA THR A 89 16.24 24.80 31.12
C THR A 89 15.82 26.23 30.83
N LEU A 90 14.68 26.41 30.14
CA LEU A 90 14.11 27.73 29.87
C LEU A 90 13.79 28.48 31.17
N SER A 91 13.17 27.81 32.14
CA SER A 91 12.76 28.42 33.41
C SER A 91 13.95 28.93 34.24
N VAL A 92 15.07 28.20 34.24
CA VAL A 92 16.31 28.65 34.92
C VAL A 92 16.84 29.95 34.33
N GLU A 93 16.89 30.05 33.00
CA GLU A 93 17.38 31.26 32.32
C GLU A 93 16.38 32.43 32.40
N GLU A 94 15.07 32.15 32.41
CA GLU A 94 14.04 33.16 32.65
C GLU A 94 14.20 33.78 34.05
N GLU A 95 14.34 32.96 35.10
CA GLU A 95 14.53 33.47 36.47
C GLU A 95 15.85 34.24 36.63
N ARG A 96 16.91 33.82 35.93
CA ARG A 96 18.16 34.59 35.86
C ARG A 96 17.95 35.97 35.24
N THR A 97 17.24 36.03 34.10
CA THR A 97 16.93 37.29 33.39
C THR A 97 16.05 38.20 34.23
N LYS A 98 15.03 37.64 34.88
CA LYS A 98 14.12 38.35 35.80
C LYS A 98 14.86 38.91 37.02
N SER A 99 15.83 38.18 37.55
CA SER A 99 16.70 38.66 38.65
C SER A 99 17.56 39.86 38.21
N LEU A 100 18.14 39.80 37.00
CA LEU A 100 18.90 40.92 36.42
C LEU A 100 18.01 42.14 36.20
N TYR A 101 16.86 41.97 35.54
CA TYR A 101 15.88 43.02 35.33
C TYR A 101 15.46 43.68 36.64
N ASN A 102 15.12 42.90 37.67
CA ASN A 102 14.71 43.40 38.97
C ASN A 102 15.81 44.23 39.65
N LYS A 103 17.08 43.83 39.51
CA LYS A 103 18.22 44.60 40.03
C LYS A 103 18.37 45.93 39.29
N THR A 104 18.35 45.90 37.94
CA THR A 104 18.47 47.10 37.10
C THR A 104 17.31 48.07 37.33
N SER A 105 16.09 47.54 37.45
CA SER A 105 14.86 48.31 37.68
C SER A 105 14.87 48.99 39.06
N LYS A 106 15.21 48.27 40.14
CA LYS A 106 15.37 48.87 41.48
C LYS A 106 16.42 49.98 41.49
N PHE A 107 17.54 49.79 40.79
CA PHE A 107 18.57 50.80 40.69
C PHE A 107 18.08 52.04 39.92
N ASN A 108 17.36 51.85 38.81
CA ASN A 108 16.74 52.94 38.06
C ASN A 108 15.73 53.74 38.89
N GLU A 109 14.88 53.06 39.69
CA GLU A 109 13.91 53.71 40.58
C GLU A 109 14.59 54.49 41.72
N LEU A 110 15.70 53.98 42.27
CA LEU A 110 16.54 54.73 43.20
C LEU A 110 17.04 56.02 42.54
N LEU A 111 17.63 55.92 41.34
CA LEU A 111 18.17 57.09 40.64
C LEU A 111 17.09 58.11 40.27
N LYS A 112 15.89 57.67 39.86
CA LYS A 112 14.74 58.58 39.64
C LYS A 112 14.33 59.30 40.93
N SER A 113 14.33 58.60 42.06
CA SER A 113 14.00 59.18 43.37
C SER A 113 15.04 60.22 43.80
N VAL A 114 16.33 59.91 43.63
CA VAL A 114 17.43 60.85 43.88
C VAL A 114 17.33 62.06 42.94
N ALA A 115 17.10 61.84 41.63
CA ALA A 115 16.94 62.93 40.67
C ALA A 115 15.74 63.84 41.02
N LYS A 116 14.63 63.27 41.52
CA LYS A 116 13.47 64.03 41.99
C LYS A 116 13.84 64.92 43.18
N HIS A 117 14.55 64.37 44.17
CA HIS A 117 15.04 65.15 45.32
C HIS A 117 15.97 66.29 44.88
N LEU A 118 16.93 66.00 43.98
CA LEU A 118 17.88 66.97 43.44
C LEU A 118 17.20 68.12 42.67
N LYS A 119 15.96 67.95 42.20
CA LYS A 119 15.16 69.04 41.61
C LYS A 119 14.59 69.99 42.67
N THR A 120 14.17 69.47 43.83
CA THR A 120 13.57 70.26 44.91
C THR A 120 14.58 70.85 45.89
N GLY A 121 15.76 70.23 46.04
CA GLY A 121 16.82 70.67 46.96
C GLY A 121 17.99 69.68 47.01
N TYR A 122 18.83 69.76 48.03
CA TYR A 122 19.84 68.74 48.33
C TYR A 122 19.95 68.56 49.85
N SER A 123 19.99 67.30 50.28
CA SER A 123 20.29 66.90 51.66
C SER A 123 20.91 65.52 51.58
N LYS A 124 22.09 65.37 52.18
CA LYS A 124 22.84 64.12 52.22
C LYS A 124 22.13 63.05 53.05
N GLU A 125 21.39 63.47 54.08
CA GLU A 125 20.56 62.63 54.94
C GLU A 125 19.42 62.02 54.15
N GLU A 126 18.73 62.83 53.34
CA GLU A 126 17.61 62.37 52.52
C GLU A 126 18.09 61.43 51.40
N VAL A 127 19.20 61.75 50.74
CA VAL A 127 19.82 60.83 49.77
C VAL A 127 20.21 59.50 50.43
N THR A 128 20.78 59.56 51.64
CA THR A 128 21.11 58.35 52.42
C THR A 128 19.85 57.54 52.76
N ARG A 129 18.75 58.20 53.13
CA ARG A 129 17.47 57.56 53.40
C ARG A 129 16.92 56.84 52.16
N LEU A 130 16.91 57.50 51.01
CA LEU A 130 16.44 56.92 49.74
C LEU A 130 17.25 55.68 49.35
N VAL A 131 18.58 55.73 49.48
CA VAL A 131 19.45 54.59 49.17
C VAL A 131 19.17 53.41 50.10
N ASN A 132 19.09 53.65 51.40
CA ASN A 132 18.83 52.58 52.38
C ASN A 132 17.45 51.92 52.19
N GLN A 133 16.45 52.66 51.70
CA GLN A 133 15.11 52.15 51.42
C GLN A 133 14.98 51.42 50.07
N SER A 134 15.92 51.63 49.14
CA SER A 134 15.85 51.09 47.78
C SER A 134 16.06 49.57 47.67
N GLY A 135 16.72 48.96 48.67
CA GLY A 135 17.11 47.55 48.63
C GLY A 135 18.13 47.19 47.55
N VAL A 136 18.84 48.19 46.97
CA VAL A 136 19.95 47.99 46.03
C VAL A 136 21.23 47.67 46.80
N SER A 137 22.05 46.75 46.29
CA SER A 137 23.33 46.36 46.89
C SER A 137 24.51 46.66 45.95
N GLY A 138 25.67 46.97 46.53
CA GLY A 138 26.92 47.25 45.79
C GLY A 138 27.65 46.01 45.29
N SER A 139 28.77 46.26 44.62
CA SER A 139 29.68 45.27 44.01
C SER A 139 30.89 44.97 44.89
N ALA A 140 31.39 45.95 45.63
CA ALA A 140 32.39 45.77 46.67
C ALA A 140 31.68 45.32 47.96
N SER A 141 32.33 44.43 48.73
CA SER A 141 31.95 43.93 50.07
C SER A 141 30.81 44.68 50.77
N ALA A 142 29.85 43.96 51.36
CA ALA A 142 28.61 44.40 52.02
C ALA A 142 28.66 45.51 53.11
N GLN A 143 29.68 46.37 53.13
CA GLN A 143 29.98 47.41 54.10
C GLN A 143 29.49 48.82 53.67
N ASN A 144 29.43 49.14 52.38
CA ASN A 144 28.96 50.47 51.92
C ASN A 144 27.45 50.62 52.12
N LYS A 145 27.02 51.69 52.78
CA LYS A 145 25.60 52.05 53.03
C LYS A 145 25.36 53.53 52.75
N GLY A 146 24.10 53.90 52.55
CA GLY A 146 23.70 55.30 52.40
C GLY A 146 24.41 56.00 51.23
N PHE A 147 24.90 57.21 51.49
CA PHE A 147 25.57 58.03 50.47
C PHE A 147 26.78 57.34 49.80
N ALA A 148 27.61 56.63 50.58
CA ALA A 148 28.79 55.95 50.03
C ALA A 148 28.42 54.85 49.03
N LEU A 149 27.32 54.13 49.28
CA LEU A 149 26.77 53.13 48.36
C LEU A 149 26.27 53.78 47.06
N LEU A 150 25.64 54.96 47.13
CA LEU A 150 25.23 55.68 45.92
C LEU A 150 26.44 56.08 45.06
N LEU A 151 27.51 56.58 45.68
CA LEU A 151 28.73 56.96 44.94
C LEU A 151 29.35 55.76 44.24
N GLU A 152 29.42 54.61 44.92
CA GLU A 152 29.89 53.35 44.31
C GLU A 152 29.06 52.99 43.07
N LEU A 153 27.72 53.00 43.19
CA LEU A 153 26.81 52.64 42.09
C LEU A 153 26.90 53.62 40.90
N LEU A 154 27.21 54.88 41.17
CA LEU A 154 27.44 55.91 40.15
C LEU A 154 28.83 55.84 39.54
N GLY A 155 29.79 55.13 40.16
CA GLY A 155 31.20 55.15 39.77
C GLY A 155 31.91 56.46 40.15
N GLU A 156 31.41 57.12 41.19
CA GLU A 156 31.90 58.39 41.70
C GLU A 156 32.81 58.18 42.92
N THR A 157 33.75 59.10 43.13
CA THR A 157 34.74 59.06 44.21
C THR A 157 34.38 60.06 45.31
N LEU A 158 34.67 59.73 46.57
CA LEU A 158 34.25 60.52 47.74
C LEU A 158 34.90 61.91 47.81
N ASP A 159 36.11 62.05 47.26
CA ASP A 159 36.88 63.30 47.15
C ASP A 159 36.11 64.42 46.44
N LYS A 160 35.25 64.09 45.47
CA LYS A 160 34.38 65.05 44.76
C LYS A 160 33.25 65.64 45.62
N TYR A 161 33.06 65.12 46.83
CA TYR A 161 31.97 65.44 47.76
C TYR A 161 32.47 65.71 49.18
N THR A 162 33.77 66.00 49.33
CA THR A 162 34.40 66.27 50.64
C THR A 162 34.80 67.74 50.69
N TRP A 163 34.40 68.46 51.75
CA TRP A 163 34.64 69.91 51.94
C TRP A 163 34.06 70.81 50.83
N THR A 164 33.03 70.34 50.15
CA THR A 164 32.30 71.05 49.09
C THR A 164 31.02 71.72 49.64
N LEU A 165 30.54 72.75 48.94
CA LEU A 165 29.23 73.35 49.23
C LEU A 165 28.11 72.43 48.73
N ASP A 166 26.97 72.43 49.42
CA ASP A 166 25.76 71.70 49.02
C ASP A 166 25.33 71.96 47.56
N SER A 167 25.55 73.18 47.06
CA SER A 167 25.27 73.55 45.68
C SER A 167 26.20 72.86 44.67
N THR A 168 27.45 72.59 45.06
CA THR A 168 28.44 71.85 44.27
C THR A 168 28.10 70.36 44.28
N ASP A 169 27.80 69.79 45.45
CA ASP A 169 27.40 68.39 45.59
C ASP A 169 26.13 68.09 44.79
N ARG A 170 25.14 68.98 44.88
CA ARG A 170 23.90 68.89 44.09
C ARG A 170 24.17 68.86 42.59
N ARG A 171 25.07 69.71 42.09
CA ARG A 171 25.44 69.77 40.67
C ARG A 171 26.13 68.48 40.24
N ASN A 172 27.18 68.08 40.98
CA ASN A 172 27.95 66.87 40.70
C ASN A 172 27.06 65.61 40.68
N LEU A 173 26.17 65.45 41.67
CA LEU A 173 25.22 64.35 41.71
C LEU A 173 24.18 64.44 40.59
N SER A 174 23.67 65.62 40.27
CA SER A 174 22.68 65.79 39.19
C SER A 174 23.25 65.31 37.86
N ASP A 175 24.51 65.65 37.58
CA ASP A 175 25.20 65.24 36.36
C ASP A 175 25.48 63.74 36.36
N ALA A 176 26.02 63.19 37.45
CA ALA A 176 26.31 61.77 37.59
C ALA A 176 25.04 60.89 37.51
N VAL A 177 23.97 61.27 38.22
CA VAL A 177 22.68 60.57 38.20
C VAL A 177 22.04 60.64 36.81
N SER A 178 22.07 61.79 36.15
CA SER A 178 21.51 61.93 34.80
C SER A 178 22.24 61.06 33.78
N LYS A 179 23.58 61.05 33.82
CA LYS A 179 24.40 60.18 32.97
C LYS A 179 24.13 58.71 33.23
N LYS A 180 24.00 58.31 34.50
CA LYS A 180 23.73 56.92 34.86
C LYS A 180 22.32 56.50 34.46
N LEU A 181 21.29 57.33 34.68
CA LEU A 181 19.92 57.08 34.21
C LEU A 181 19.89 56.85 32.69
N ALA A 182 20.56 57.69 31.90
CA ALA A 182 20.64 57.51 30.45
C ALA A 182 21.31 56.16 30.07
N SER A 183 22.34 55.73 30.81
CA SER A 183 23.00 54.45 30.58
C SER A 183 22.14 53.22 30.91
N LEU A 184 21.11 53.35 31.76
CA LEU A 184 20.23 52.25 32.14
C LEU A 184 19.06 52.04 31.18
N VAL A 185 18.77 53.00 30.29
CA VAL A 185 17.65 52.89 29.33
C VAL A 185 17.81 51.67 28.42
N TYR A 186 18.99 51.49 27.84
CA TYR A 186 19.27 50.37 26.95
C TYR A 186 19.15 49.00 27.65
N PRO A 187 19.88 48.70 28.75
CA PRO A 187 19.79 47.39 29.40
C PRO A 187 18.38 47.08 29.91
N LEU A 188 17.63 48.07 30.42
CA LEU A 188 16.22 47.85 30.79
C LEU A 188 15.36 47.45 29.60
N SER A 189 15.52 48.12 28.46
CA SER A 189 14.75 47.77 27.26
C SER A 189 15.08 46.38 26.71
N VAL A 190 16.35 45.97 26.76
CA VAL A 190 16.81 44.64 26.35
C VAL A 190 16.29 43.57 27.32
N ASP A 191 16.37 43.81 28.63
CA ASP A 191 15.85 42.90 29.65
C ASP A 191 14.32 42.73 29.53
N GLU A 192 13.57 43.82 29.35
CA GLU A 192 12.12 43.77 29.13
C GLU A 192 11.73 43.00 27.87
N GLN A 193 12.47 43.21 26.77
CA GLN A 193 12.24 42.49 25.52
C GLN A 193 12.54 40.99 25.70
N SER A 194 13.66 40.67 26.35
CA SER A 194 14.05 39.29 26.63
C SER A 194 12.98 38.58 27.48
N LEU A 195 12.43 39.23 28.51
CA LEU A 195 11.35 38.67 29.32
C LEU A 195 10.06 38.38 28.52
N ARG A 196 9.74 39.20 27.50
CA ARG A 196 8.62 38.92 26.58
C ARG A 196 8.92 37.73 25.68
N GLU A 197 10.15 37.59 25.22
CA GLU A 197 10.61 36.45 24.42
C GLU A 197 10.58 35.16 25.25
N PHE A 198 11.05 35.17 26.50
CA PHE A 198 10.92 34.05 27.45
C PHE A 198 9.46 33.66 27.67
N SER A 199 8.58 34.65 27.88
CA SER A 199 7.13 34.40 28.03
C SER A 199 6.51 33.78 26.78
N SER A 200 7.05 34.08 25.59
CA SER A 200 6.57 33.54 24.31
C SER A 200 7.10 32.13 24.07
N ALA A 201 8.39 31.90 24.34
CA ALA A 201 9.03 30.58 24.29
C ALA A 201 8.37 29.60 25.28
N SER A 202 8.07 30.05 26.50
CA SER A 202 7.42 29.25 27.54
C SER A 202 6.01 28.82 27.12
N ARG A 203 5.24 29.74 26.54
CA ARG A 203 3.92 29.42 25.95
C ARG A 203 4.03 28.41 24.81
N ALA A 204 4.97 28.60 23.88
CA ALA A 204 5.18 27.69 22.76
C ALA A 204 5.57 26.28 23.23
N LEU A 205 6.53 26.15 24.14
CA LEU A 205 6.91 24.86 24.73
C LEU A 205 5.75 24.21 25.48
N GLY A 206 4.99 24.97 26.26
CA GLY A 206 3.80 24.46 26.94
C GLY A 206 2.74 23.92 25.96
N THR A 207 2.49 24.63 24.85
CA THR A 207 1.60 24.15 23.77
C THR A 207 2.13 22.87 23.13
N HIS A 208 3.44 22.79 22.85
CA HIS A 208 4.06 21.59 22.31
C HIS A 208 3.97 20.39 23.27
N GLN A 209 4.20 20.61 24.57
CA GLN A 209 4.08 19.56 25.58
C GLN A 209 2.64 19.03 25.68
N LEU A 210 1.64 19.91 25.70
CA LEU A 210 0.23 19.51 25.69
C LEU A 210 -0.13 18.73 24.42
N LYS A 211 0.35 19.18 23.26
CA LYS A 211 0.11 18.49 21.98
C LYS A 211 0.76 17.10 21.97
N LEU A 212 2.00 16.98 22.43
CA LEU A 212 2.67 15.68 22.57
C LEU A 212 1.89 14.73 23.49
N THR A 213 1.49 15.19 24.69
CA THR A 213 0.68 14.39 25.61
C THR A 213 -0.60 13.89 24.95
N SER A 214 -1.36 14.80 24.32
CA SER A 214 -2.60 14.47 23.61
C SER A 214 -2.36 13.45 22.50
N ASN A 215 -1.34 13.66 21.67
CA ASN A 215 -1.00 12.77 20.56
C ASN A 215 -0.66 11.36 21.03
N TYR A 216 0.12 11.21 22.11
CA TYR A 216 0.45 9.88 22.65
C TYR A 216 -0.76 9.19 23.29
N GLU A 217 -1.61 9.92 24.00
CA GLU A 217 -2.85 9.35 24.55
C GLU A 217 -3.82 8.90 23.46
N GLU A 218 -3.95 9.67 22.39
CA GLU A 218 -4.76 9.30 21.23
C GLU A 218 -4.16 8.09 20.50
N LYS A 219 -2.84 8.07 20.30
CA LYS A 219 -2.13 6.92 19.73
C LYS A 219 -2.36 5.64 20.55
N GLU A 220 -2.27 5.70 21.88
CA GLU A 220 -2.52 4.55 22.76
C GLU A 220 -3.97 4.03 22.62
N LYS A 221 -4.95 4.93 22.53
CA LYS A 221 -6.36 4.58 22.29
C LYS A 221 -6.54 3.91 20.93
N LEU A 222 -6.01 4.52 19.87
CA LEU A 222 -6.10 3.99 18.51
C LEU A 222 -5.39 2.64 18.40
N ALA A 223 -4.22 2.47 19.01
CA ALA A 223 -3.49 1.20 19.01
C ALA A 223 -4.30 0.09 19.70
N THR A 224 -4.98 0.42 20.81
CA THR A 224 -5.91 -0.49 21.48
C THR A 224 -7.07 -0.88 20.57
N THR A 225 -7.65 0.09 19.86
CA THR A 225 -8.73 -0.15 18.88
C THR A 225 -8.25 -1.03 17.72
N VAL A 226 -7.05 -0.77 17.17
CA VAL A 226 -6.45 -1.59 16.10
C VAL A 226 -6.24 -3.04 16.56
N MET A 227 -5.79 -3.24 17.80
CA MET A 227 -5.65 -4.58 18.39
C MET A 227 -7.01 -5.29 18.51
N GLN A 228 -8.03 -4.60 19.04
CA GLN A 228 -9.40 -5.15 19.17
C GLN A 228 -10.01 -5.48 17.80
N LEU A 229 -9.87 -4.59 16.82
CA LEU A 229 -10.33 -4.83 15.45
C LEU A 229 -9.62 -6.04 14.84
N SER A 230 -8.31 -6.18 15.06
CA SER A 230 -7.55 -7.35 14.58
C SER A 230 -8.07 -8.66 15.17
N GLN A 231 -8.42 -8.66 16.46
CA GLN A 231 -9.04 -9.82 17.11
C GLN A 231 -10.44 -10.13 16.52
N GLN A 232 -11.28 -9.11 16.31
CA GLN A 232 -12.61 -9.28 15.71
C GLN A 232 -12.54 -9.80 14.27
N ILE A 233 -11.65 -9.24 13.44
CA ILE A 233 -11.42 -9.70 12.07
C ILE A 233 -10.98 -11.18 12.09
N THR A 234 -10.04 -11.52 12.98
CA THR A 234 -9.59 -12.92 13.12
C THR A 234 -10.73 -13.84 13.52
N GLN A 235 -11.60 -13.43 14.45
CA GLN A 235 -12.77 -14.22 14.86
C GLN A 235 -13.75 -14.45 13.70
N ILE A 236 -14.03 -13.41 12.90
CA ILE A 236 -14.92 -13.50 11.75
C ILE A 236 -14.34 -14.42 10.68
N ASP A 237 -13.07 -14.23 10.32
CA ASP A 237 -12.43 -14.96 9.22
C ASP A 237 -12.13 -16.42 9.57
N SER A 238 -11.59 -16.67 10.77
CA SER A 238 -11.08 -18.00 11.15
C SER A 238 -12.12 -18.90 11.80
N VAL A 239 -13.15 -18.32 12.45
CA VAL A 239 -14.20 -19.09 13.15
C VAL A 239 -15.51 -18.99 12.37
N THR A 240 -16.12 -17.82 12.29
CA THR A 240 -17.51 -17.69 11.79
C THR A 240 -17.63 -18.02 10.29
N ILE A 241 -16.81 -17.42 9.44
CA ILE A 241 -16.84 -17.68 7.99
C ILE A 241 -16.44 -19.14 7.71
N LYS A 242 -15.46 -19.68 8.44
CA LYS A 242 -15.02 -21.06 8.27
C LYS A 242 -16.13 -22.05 8.61
N GLU A 243 -16.77 -21.92 9.78
CA GLU A 243 -17.89 -22.76 10.20
C GLU A 243 -19.08 -22.68 9.23
N LEU A 244 -19.45 -21.47 8.79
CA LEU A 244 -20.52 -21.30 7.81
C LEU A 244 -20.17 -21.92 6.46
N THR A 245 -18.91 -21.83 6.03
CA THR A 245 -18.44 -22.44 4.77
C THR A 245 -18.47 -23.96 4.87
N GLU A 246 -18.08 -24.54 6.01
CA GLU A 246 -18.17 -25.98 6.26
C GLU A 246 -19.63 -26.47 6.24
N GLN A 247 -20.54 -25.73 6.88
CA GLN A 247 -21.98 -26.02 6.84
C GLN A 247 -22.55 -25.93 5.41
N ALA A 248 -22.14 -24.92 4.64
CA ALA A 248 -22.57 -24.77 3.26
C ALA A 248 -22.07 -25.92 2.36
N ALA A 249 -20.81 -26.35 2.55
CA ALA A 249 -20.24 -27.47 1.81
C ALA A 249 -20.94 -28.80 2.10
N GLU A 250 -21.36 -29.03 3.35
CA GLU A 250 -22.14 -30.23 3.71
C GLU A 250 -23.54 -30.20 3.08
N LEU A 251 -24.21 -29.05 3.06
CA LEU A 251 -25.50 -28.90 2.37
C LEU A 251 -25.36 -29.13 0.85
N GLU A 252 -24.29 -28.62 0.24
CA GLU A 252 -24.00 -28.83 -1.19
C GLU A 252 -23.76 -30.31 -1.50
N ARG A 253 -23.04 -31.03 -0.63
CA ARG A 253 -22.84 -32.49 -0.74
C ARG A 253 -24.17 -33.23 -0.73
N GLN A 254 -25.05 -32.93 0.22
CA GLN A 254 -26.38 -33.56 0.33
C GLN A 254 -27.26 -33.27 -0.89
N ILE A 255 -27.24 -32.04 -1.41
CA ILE A 255 -27.97 -31.68 -2.65
C ILE A 255 -27.43 -32.49 -3.84
N GLY A 256 -26.10 -32.61 -3.96
CA GLY A 256 -25.44 -33.36 -5.04
C GLY A 256 -25.77 -34.86 -5.02
N GLU A 257 -25.86 -35.47 -3.84
CA GLU A 257 -26.27 -36.88 -3.68
C GLU A 257 -27.70 -37.11 -4.16
N ILE A 258 -28.63 -36.22 -3.80
CA ILE A 258 -30.02 -36.29 -4.27
C ILE A 258 -30.09 -36.09 -5.80
N GLU A 259 -29.29 -35.16 -6.35
CA GLU A 259 -29.23 -34.91 -7.80
C GLU A 259 -28.70 -36.09 -8.60
N GLN A 260 -27.66 -36.76 -8.11
CA GLN A 260 -27.14 -37.98 -8.73
C GLN A 260 -28.17 -39.11 -8.70
N GLN A 261 -28.90 -39.25 -7.60
CA GLN A 261 -29.95 -40.28 -7.50
C GLN A 261 -31.12 -40.00 -8.45
N GLU A 262 -31.58 -38.75 -8.55
CA GLU A 262 -32.63 -38.32 -9.49
C GLU A 262 -32.19 -38.48 -10.96
N GLU A 263 -30.90 -38.31 -11.28
CA GLU A 263 -30.36 -38.50 -12.63
C GLU A 263 -30.25 -39.99 -12.99
N LEU A 264 -29.78 -40.82 -12.06
CA LEU A 264 -29.72 -42.27 -12.25
C LEU A 264 -31.11 -42.87 -12.51
N GLU A 265 -32.12 -42.44 -11.73
CA GLU A 265 -33.50 -42.84 -11.95
C GLU A 265 -34.01 -42.41 -13.33
N ARG A 266 -33.67 -41.19 -13.79
CA ARG A 266 -34.02 -40.73 -15.14
C ARG A 266 -33.35 -41.56 -16.24
N GLN A 267 -32.06 -41.87 -16.10
CA GLN A 267 -31.35 -42.71 -17.07
C GLN A 267 -31.92 -44.13 -17.13
N GLN A 268 -32.25 -44.74 -15.99
CA GLN A 268 -32.89 -46.05 -15.95
C GLN A 268 -34.28 -46.03 -16.59
N ASN A 269 -35.03 -44.93 -16.44
CA ASN A 269 -36.33 -44.76 -17.10
C ASN A 269 -36.19 -44.59 -18.62
N LEU A 270 -35.21 -43.81 -19.08
CA LEU A 270 -34.87 -43.63 -20.50
C LEU A 270 -34.42 -44.95 -21.14
N ALA A 271 -33.53 -45.69 -20.49
CA ALA A 271 -33.07 -47.00 -20.99
C ALA A 271 -34.23 -48.00 -21.11
N ARG A 272 -35.14 -48.04 -20.13
CA ARG A 272 -36.38 -48.84 -20.23
C ARG A 272 -37.25 -48.43 -21.41
N GLN A 273 -37.35 -47.13 -21.69
CA GLN A 273 -38.12 -46.61 -22.83
C GLN A 273 -37.48 -46.97 -24.18
N GLN A 274 -36.15 -46.90 -24.28
CA GLN A 274 -35.41 -47.28 -25.48
C GLN A 274 -35.49 -48.78 -25.76
N GLU A 275 -35.43 -49.62 -24.72
CA GLU A 275 -35.58 -51.07 -24.87
C GLU A 275 -36.98 -51.44 -25.39
N LEU A 276 -38.03 -50.76 -24.91
CA LEU A 276 -39.39 -50.90 -25.45
C LEU A 276 -39.48 -50.52 -26.94
N LEU A 277 -38.84 -49.42 -27.33
CA LEU A 277 -38.75 -48.99 -28.74
C LEU A 277 -37.96 -50.00 -29.59
N ARG A 278 -36.89 -50.57 -29.05
CA ARG A 278 -36.08 -51.57 -29.74
C ARG A 278 -36.86 -52.85 -30.01
N GLN A 279 -37.64 -53.33 -29.05
CA GLN A 279 -38.54 -54.48 -29.25
C GLN A 279 -39.62 -54.21 -30.32
N GLN A 280 -40.11 -52.96 -30.41
CA GLN A 280 -40.99 -52.55 -31.52
C GLN A 280 -40.28 -52.49 -32.88
N LEU A 281 -38.99 -52.14 -32.91
CA LEU A 281 -38.22 -52.11 -34.14
C LEU A 281 -37.82 -53.52 -34.60
N GLU A 282 -37.47 -54.41 -33.67
CA GLU A 282 -37.10 -55.80 -33.95
C GLU A 282 -38.30 -56.59 -34.51
N SER A 283 -39.51 -56.35 -34.00
CA SER A 283 -40.75 -56.91 -34.58
C SER A 283 -41.07 -56.35 -35.99
N GLN A 284 -40.67 -55.11 -36.31
CA GLN A 284 -40.74 -54.57 -37.67
C GLN A 284 -39.64 -55.13 -38.60
N GLN A 285 -38.48 -55.47 -38.07
CA GLN A 285 -37.37 -56.04 -38.84
C GLN A 285 -37.56 -57.53 -39.14
N GLU A 286 -38.29 -58.30 -38.32
CA GLU A 286 -38.68 -59.68 -38.66
C GLU A 286 -39.57 -59.77 -39.91
N LEU A 287 -40.37 -58.74 -40.19
CA LEU A 287 -41.16 -58.61 -41.43
C LEU A 287 -40.31 -58.32 -42.67
N ALA A 288 -39.11 -57.76 -42.50
CA ALA A 288 -38.24 -57.35 -43.61
C ALA A 288 -37.21 -58.41 -44.03
N ARG A 289 -37.15 -59.58 -43.35
CA ARG A 289 -36.14 -60.65 -43.57
C ARG A 289 -36.57 -61.76 -44.55
N GLN A 290 -37.32 -61.46 -45.61
CA GLN A 290 -37.59 -62.41 -46.71
C GLN A 290 -36.77 -62.18 -47.99
N GLN A 291 -35.87 -61.21 -48.06
CA GLN A 291 -34.97 -61.06 -49.22
C GLN A 291 -33.56 -60.60 -48.80
N GLU A 292 -32.60 -61.51 -48.99
CA GLU A 292 -31.14 -61.29 -49.01
C GLU A 292 -30.63 -61.95 -50.32
N PRO A 293 -29.53 -61.51 -50.99
CA PRO A 293 -28.18 -61.53 -50.37
C PRO A 293 -27.10 -60.51 -50.87
N GLN A 294 -26.15 -60.23 -49.95
CA GLN A 294 -24.65 -60.23 -50.00
C GLN A 294 -23.71 -59.23 -50.75
N ILE A 295 -22.94 -58.45 -49.93
CA ILE A 295 -21.44 -58.33 -49.68
C ILE A 295 -20.50 -58.22 -50.94
N PRO A 296 -19.48 -57.30 -51.05
CA PRO A 296 -18.36 -57.14 -50.10
C PRO A 296 -17.70 -55.77 -49.87
N ALA A 297 -16.88 -55.78 -48.82
CA ALA A 297 -16.08 -54.74 -48.18
C ALA A 297 -14.93 -54.18 -49.03
N GLN A 298 -14.50 -52.95 -48.71
CA GLN A 298 -13.09 -52.52 -48.69
C GLN A 298 -12.89 -51.14 -48.03
N ARG A 299 -11.80 -51.02 -47.27
CA ARG A 299 -11.14 -49.84 -46.65
C ARG A 299 -9.63 -50.20 -46.60
N PRO A 300 -8.69 -49.28 -46.36
CA PRO A 300 -8.49 -47.95 -46.96
C PRO A 300 -6.99 -47.73 -47.35
N ASP A 301 -6.67 -46.84 -48.29
CA ASP A 301 -5.29 -46.36 -48.49
C ASP A 301 -5.15 -44.91 -48.02
N ILE A 302 -4.41 -44.74 -46.93
CA ILE A 302 -4.05 -43.47 -46.29
C ILE A 302 -2.56 -43.27 -46.57
N GLN A 303 -2.20 -42.44 -47.56
CA GLN A 303 -0.86 -41.83 -47.58
C GLN A 303 -0.66 -40.61 -48.48
N GLU A 304 -1.60 -40.25 -49.38
CA GLU A 304 -1.43 -39.09 -50.27
C GLU A 304 -2.15 -37.80 -49.81
N ASN A 305 -3.03 -37.90 -48.81
CA ASN A 305 -3.81 -36.76 -48.28
C ASN A 305 -3.05 -35.91 -47.26
N LEU A 306 -1.96 -36.41 -46.67
CA LEU A 306 -1.21 -35.73 -45.61
C LEU A 306 -0.38 -34.56 -46.13
N ALA A 307 0.27 -34.67 -47.29
CA ALA A 307 1.09 -33.57 -47.83
C ALA A 307 0.24 -32.41 -48.39
N MET A 308 -0.94 -32.71 -48.95
CA MET A 308 -1.88 -31.69 -49.42
C MET A 308 -2.64 -31.05 -48.24
N GLN A 309 -3.02 -31.82 -47.22
CA GLN A 309 -3.52 -31.26 -45.96
C GLN A 309 -2.46 -30.45 -45.21
N GLU A 310 -1.19 -30.85 -45.23
CA GLU A 310 -0.12 -30.12 -44.54
C GLU A 310 0.21 -28.78 -45.23
N ASN A 311 0.19 -28.71 -46.56
CA ASN A 311 0.36 -27.45 -47.29
C ASN A 311 -0.87 -26.52 -47.14
N VAL A 312 -2.08 -27.06 -47.17
CA VAL A 312 -3.30 -26.29 -46.90
C VAL A 312 -3.33 -25.82 -45.44
N ALA A 313 -2.94 -26.67 -44.49
CA ALA A 313 -2.83 -26.30 -43.07
C ALA A 313 -1.72 -25.25 -42.82
N LYS A 314 -0.59 -25.33 -43.53
CA LYS A 314 0.48 -24.31 -43.48
C LYS A 314 0.02 -22.97 -44.03
N GLN A 315 -0.68 -22.96 -45.17
CA GLN A 315 -1.25 -21.73 -45.75
C GLN A 315 -2.36 -21.14 -44.87
N GLN A 316 -3.23 -21.98 -44.30
CA GLN A 316 -4.26 -21.54 -43.36
C GLN A 316 -3.65 -20.99 -42.06
N ALA A 317 -2.61 -21.62 -41.53
CA ALA A 317 -1.89 -21.15 -40.35
C ALA A 317 -1.18 -19.81 -40.63
N MET A 318 -0.55 -19.65 -41.80
CA MET A 318 0.08 -18.39 -42.21
C MET A 318 -0.96 -17.27 -42.38
N ALA A 319 -2.12 -17.57 -42.97
CA ALA A 319 -3.22 -16.62 -43.09
C ALA A 319 -3.79 -16.20 -41.71
N GLN A 320 -3.96 -17.15 -40.78
CA GLN A 320 -4.36 -16.86 -39.39
C GLN A 320 -3.35 -15.95 -38.69
N ARG A 321 -2.04 -16.21 -38.84
CA ARG A 321 -0.98 -15.35 -38.29
C ARG A 321 -0.95 -13.96 -38.94
N GLY A 322 -1.22 -13.85 -40.24
CA GLY A 322 -1.33 -12.58 -40.96
C GLY A 322 -2.48 -11.73 -40.45
N THR A 323 -3.65 -12.33 -40.23
CA THR A 323 -4.80 -11.65 -39.62
C THR A 323 -4.50 -11.19 -38.20
N LEU A 324 -3.90 -12.07 -37.37
CA LEU A 324 -3.49 -11.72 -36.01
C LEU A 324 -2.51 -10.53 -36.00
N THR A 325 -1.48 -10.59 -36.84
CA THR A 325 -0.47 -9.55 -36.96
C THR A 325 -1.09 -8.22 -37.38
N THR A 326 -2.06 -8.25 -38.30
CA THR A 326 -2.81 -7.05 -38.71
C THR A 326 -3.56 -6.44 -37.54
N THR A 327 -4.24 -7.27 -36.73
CA THR A 327 -4.92 -6.82 -35.50
C THR A 327 -3.94 -6.20 -34.51
N VAL A 328 -2.80 -6.86 -34.25
CA VAL A 328 -1.75 -6.37 -33.35
C VAL A 328 -1.19 -5.03 -33.83
N MET A 329 -0.86 -4.91 -35.12
CA MET A 329 -0.39 -3.66 -35.72
C MET A 329 -1.43 -2.55 -35.57
N GLN A 330 -2.71 -2.86 -35.77
CA GLN A 330 -3.78 -1.89 -35.61
C GLN A 330 -3.90 -1.41 -34.15
N MET A 331 -3.80 -2.30 -33.17
CA MET A 331 -3.82 -1.94 -31.74
C MET A 331 -2.68 -0.99 -31.37
N LEU A 332 -1.46 -1.28 -31.85
CA LEU A 332 -0.29 -0.44 -31.60
C LEU A 332 -0.41 0.93 -32.29
N LYS A 333 -0.91 0.97 -33.54
CA LYS A 333 -1.16 2.23 -34.26
C LYS A 333 -2.26 3.07 -33.59
N THR A 334 -3.33 2.44 -33.12
CA THR A 334 -4.39 3.12 -32.37
C THR A 334 -3.83 3.73 -31.08
N TYR A 335 -3.02 2.96 -30.33
CA TYR A 335 -2.33 3.47 -29.14
C TYR A 335 -1.42 4.67 -29.45
N GLN A 336 -0.61 4.60 -30.51
CA GLN A 336 0.27 5.71 -30.90
C GLN A 336 -0.54 6.98 -31.15
N LYS A 337 -1.63 6.87 -31.93
CA LYS A 337 -2.51 8.00 -32.24
C LYS A 337 -3.14 8.60 -30.98
N GLU A 338 -3.71 7.77 -30.10
CA GLU A 338 -4.32 8.24 -28.85
C GLU A 338 -3.29 8.92 -27.93
N ARG A 339 -2.06 8.40 -27.88
CA ARG A 339 -0.97 9.01 -27.11
C ARG A 339 -0.57 10.36 -27.70
N GLU A 340 -0.41 10.46 -29.02
CA GLU A 340 -0.07 11.71 -29.72
C GLU A 340 -1.10 12.80 -29.43
N ASP A 341 -2.38 12.46 -29.45
CA ASP A 341 -3.47 13.38 -29.12
C ASP A 341 -3.43 13.78 -27.63
N GLN A 342 -3.19 12.83 -26.73
CA GLN A 342 -3.20 13.05 -25.27
C GLN A 342 -1.98 13.85 -24.77
N TYR A 343 -0.81 13.66 -25.36
CA TYR A 343 0.47 14.23 -24.89
C TYR A 343 1.09 15.24 -25.86
N LEU A 344 0.33 15.74 -26.84
CA LEU A 344 0.78 16.70 -27.86
C LEU A 344 1.65 17.84 -27.30
N VAL A 345 1.20 18.45 -26.20
CA VAL A 345 1.92 19.58 -25.56
C VAL A 345 3.18 19.09 -24.84
N LYS A 346 3.14 17.96 -24.14
CA LYS A 346 4.29 17.38 -23.43
C LYS A 346 5.39 16.98 -24.41
N ASP A 347 5.03 16.29 -25.49
CA ASP A 347 5.97 15.79 -26.49
C ASP A 347 6.62 16.93 -27.31
N PHE A 348 5.98 18.11 -27.38
CA PHE A 348 6.60 19.31 -27.96
C PHE A 348 7.79 19.82 -27.14
N PHE A 349 7.74 19.70 -25.81
CA PHE A 349 8.82 20.14 -24.92
C PHE A 349 9.85 19.06 -24.64
N THR A 350 9.44 17.79 -24.58
CA THR A 350 10.31 16.63 -24.32
C THR A 350 9.82 15.40 -25.11
N SER A 351 10.53 15.01 -26.17
CA SER A 351 10.13 13.90 -27.06
C SER A 351 10.69 12.54 -26.68
N GLU A 352 11.60 12.44 -25.71
CA GLU A 352 12.35 11.20 -25.43
C GLU A 352 11.45 9.98 -25.12
N ASP A 353 10.40 10.15 -24.30
CA ASP A 353 9.42 9.07 -24.03
C ASP A 353 8.60 8.70 -25.29
N LYS A 354 8.31 9.68 -26.16
CA LYS A 354 7.67 9.41 -27.46
C LYS A 354 8.60 8.60 -28.35
N ASP A 355 9.82 9.07 -28.54
CA ASP A 355 10.82 8.48 -29.43
C ASP A 355 11.14 7.04 -29.01
N ASN A 356 11.30 6.78 -27.70
CA ASN A 356 11.52 5.43 -27.18
C ASN A 356 10.36 4.47 -27.47
N ARG A 357 9.11 4.94 -27.37
CA ARG A 357 7.92 4.13 -27.67
C ARG A 357 7.77 3.89 -29.16
N ASP A 358 8.02 4.91 -29.98
CA ASP A 358 7.94 4.80 -31.44
C ASP A 358 9.02 3.87 -32.01
N ILE A 359 10.24 3.93 -31.48
CA ILE A 359 11.32 2.98 -31.81
C ILE A 359 10.89 1.56 -31.47
N PHE A 360 10.40 1.33 -30.25
CA PHE A 360 9.96 0.01 -29.80
C PHE A 360 8.80 -0.54 -30.64
N ILE A 361 7.78 0.28 -30.92
CA ILE A 361 6.66 -0.13 -31.76
C ILE A 361 7.16 -0.39 -33.18
N GLY A 362 8.05 0.46 -33.70
CA GLY A 362 8.71 0.28 -34.99
C GLY A 362 9.41 -1.07 -35.11
N GLU A 363 10.18 -1.49 -34.11
CA GLU A 363 10.84 -2.81 -34.10
C GLU A 363 9.86 -3.99 -34.14
N LEU A 364 8.65 -3.83 -33.59
CA LEU A 364 7.59 -4.85 -33.66
C LEU A 364 6.90 -4.87 -35.03
N VAL A 365 6.51 -3.70 -35.54
CA VAL A 365 5.57 -3.57 -36.67
C VAL A 365 6.20 -3.25 -38.01
N ASN A 366 7.52 -3.05 -38.10
CA ASN A 366 8.20 -2.70 -39.34
C ASN A 366 7.90 -3.72 -40.46
N GLU A 367 7.40 -3.25 -41.59
CA GLU A 367 6.93 -4.09 -42.71
C GLU A 367 8.08 -4.76 -43.49
N GLU A 368 9.31 -4.26 -43.34
CA GLU A 368 10.50 -4.81 -43.99
C GLU A 368 11.21 -5.84 -43.11
N ASN A 369 11.43 -5.54 -41.83
CA ASN A 369 12.25 -6.36 -40.92
C ASN A 369 11.70 -6.50 -39.48
N GLY A 370 10.43 -6.17 -39.24
CA GLY A 370 9.82 -6.24 -37.91
C GLY A 370 9.64 -7.66 -37.39
N LEU A 371 9.56 -7.80 -36.07
CA LEU A 371 9.41 -9.09 -35.41
C LEU A 371 8.08 -9.78 -35.77
N LEU A 372 7.00 -9.03 -35.97
CA LEU A 372 5.70 -9.59 -36.37
C LEU A 372 5.73 -10.17 -37.78
N LYS A 373 6.49 -9.57 -38.71
CA LYS A 373 6.69 -10.12 -40.05
C LYS A 373 7.39 -11.48 -39.96
N THR A 374 8.45 -11.54 -39.15
CA THR A 374 9.22 -12.77 -38.94
C THR A 374 8.32 -13.87 -38.36
N TYR A 375 7.43 -13.53 -37.41
CA TYR A 375 6.43 -14.45 -36.87
C TYR A 375 5.45 -14.99 -37.92
N VAL A 376 4.96 -14.14 -38.85
CA VAL A 376 4.07 -14.61 -39.92
C VAL A 376 4.77 -15.68 -40.78
N GLU A 377 6.05 -15.46 -41.09
CA GLU A 377 6.87 -16.32 -41.94
C GLU A 377 7.27 -17.64 -41.27
N ASN A 378 7.80 -17.60 -40.04
CA ASN A 378 8.36 -18.77 -39.36
C ASN A 378 7.43 -19.44 -38.34
N GLY A 379 6.34 -18.76 -37.95
CA GLY A 379 5.37 -19.24 -36.95
C GLY A 379 5.86 -19.23 -35.49
N ASN A 380 7.03 -18.66 -35.20
CA ASN A 380 7.59 -18.56 -33.86
C ASN A 380 7.39 -17.13 -33.30
N ASN A 381 6.63 -17.00 -32.21
CA ASN A 381 6.40 -15.72 -31.53
C ASN A 381 7.36 -15.44 -30.36
N ASP A 382 8.29 -16.34 -30.01
CA ASP A 382 9.21 -16.21 -28.89
C ASP A 382 9.94 -14.86 -28.94
N ALA A 383 10.47 -14.48 -30.10
CA ALA A 383 11.17 -13.20 -30.27
C ALA A 383 10.25 -11.98 -30.05
N VAL A 384 8.97 -12.10 -30.43
CA VAL A 384 7.96 -11.04 -30.20
C VAL A 384 7.62 -10.97 -28.71
N LEU A 385 7.38 -12.13 -28.07
CA LEU A 385 7.05 -12.25 -26.66
C LEU A 385 8.21 -11.74 -25.79
N ASP A 386 9.44 -12.18 -26.05
CA ASP A 386 10.64 -11.73 -25.33
C ASP A 386 10.84 -10.22 -25.47
N LYS A 387 10.64 -9.67 -26.68
CA LYS A 387 10.76 -8.22 -26.89
C LYS A 387 9.76 -7.44 -26.04
N ILE A 388 8.51 -7.92 -26.00
CA ILE A 388 7.45 -7.29 -25.22
C ILE A 388 7.73 -7.40 -23.72
N THR A 389 8.01 -8.61 -23.21
CA THR A 389 8.19 -8.85 -21.77
C THR A 389 9.42 -8.15 -21.21
N THR A 390 10.55 -8.16 -21.93
CA THR A 390 11.80 -7.50 -21.48
C THR A 390 11.77 -5.97 -21.56
N SER A 391 10.82 -5.40 -22.30
CA SER A 391 10.68 -3.95 -22.47
C SER A 391 9.50 -3.36 -21.73
N MET A 392 8.62 -4.18 -21.13
CA MET A 392 7.37 -3.73 -20.51
C MET A 392 7.60 -2.72 -19.38
N ASP A 393 8.65 -2.90 -18.57
CA ASP A 393 9.01 -2.00 -17.45
C ASP A 393 9.55 -0.64 -17.92
N LYS A 394 10.03 -0.54 -19.16
CA LYS A 394 10.53 0.71 -19.76
C LYS A 394 9.40 1.65 -20.16
N PHE A 395 8.17 1.17 -20.16
CA PHE A 395 6.99 1.88 -20.63
C PHE A 395 5.98 2.09 -19.51
N PRO A 396 6.27 2.97 -18.54
CA PRO A 396 5.30 3.30 -17.49
C PRO A 396 4.06 3.91 -18.16
N GLY A 397 2.88 3.39 -17.81
CA GLY A 397 1.61 3.82 -18.38
C GLY A 397 0.67 2.66 -18.63
N VAL A 398 -0.46 2.69 -17.92
CA VAL A 398 -1.44 1.60 -17.87
C VAL A 398 -1.96 1.23 -19.26
N LYS A 399 -2.20 2.22 -20.14
CA LYS A 399 -2.67 1.99 -21.51
C LYS A 399 -1.70 1.14 -22.36
N MET A 400 -0.41 1.47 -22.35
CA MET A 400 0.58 0.72 -23.14
C MET A 400 0.73 -0.69 -22.61
N GLN A 401 0.83 -0.84 -21.28
CA GLN A 401 0.97 -2.14 -20.64
C GLN A 401 -0.25 -3.04 -20.92
N ALA A 402 -1.48 -2.51 -20.83
CA ALA A 402 -2.68 -3.26 -21.17
C ALA A 402 -2.71 -3.70 -22.65
N VAL A 403 -2.32 -2.81 -23.59
CA VAL A 403 -2.21 -3.15 -25.02
C VAL A 403 -1.19 -4.26 -25.25
N LEU A 404 -0.01 -4.16 -24.64
CA LEU A 404 1.03 -5.17 -24.75
C LEU A 404 0.61 -6.51 -24.14
N ASN A 405 -0.08 -6.49 -23.00
CA ASN A 405 -0.64 -7.66 -22.37
C ASN A 405 -1.70 -8.36 -23.23
N ARG A 406 -2.60 -7.61 -23.88
CA ARG A 406 -3.53 -8.18 -24.88
C ARG A 406 -2.80 -8.85 -26.04
N ILE A 407 -1.72 -8.23 -26.53
CA ILE A 407 -0.90 -8.79 -27.62
C ILE A 407 -0.25 -10.11 -27.19
N VAL A 408 0.34 -10.15 -25.99
CA VAL A 408 0.90 -11.38 -25.41
C VAL A 408 -0.15 -12.48 -25.34
N VAL A 409 -1.34 -12.18 -24.81
CA VAL A 409 -2.46 -13.15 -24.73
C VAL A 409 -2.85 -13.66 -26.12
N MET A 410 -3.04 -12.77 -27.09
CA MET A 410 -3.40 -13.14 -28.46
C MET A 410 -2.36 -14.06 -29.11
N LEU A 411 -1.07 -13.76 -28.94
CA LEU A 411 0.02 -14.57 -29.46
C LEU A 411 0.05 -15.96 -28.80
N MET A 412 -0.12 -16.01 -27.47
CA MET A 412 -0.11 -17.26 -26.72
C MET A 412 -1.37 -18.11 -26.98
N ASP A 413 -2.54 -17.51 -27.18
CA ASP A 413 -3.79 -18.22 -27.51
C ASP A 413 -3.72 -18.94 -28.86
N VAL A 414 -3.14 -18.28 -29.87
CA VAL A 414 -2.99 -18.85 -31.22
C VAL A 414 -2.02 -20.02 -31.22
N ASP A 415 -0.99 -19.98 -30.38
CA ASP A 415 -0.01 -21.07 -30.26
C ASP A 415 -0.50 -22.23 -29.39
N SER A 416 -1.33 -21.94 -28.39
CA SER A 416 -1.80 -22.96 -27.44
C SER A 416 -2.80 -23.93 -28.04
N LYS A 417 -3.52 -23.58 -29.13
CA LYS A 417 -4.62 -24.35 -29.78
C LYS A 417 -5.21 -25.45 -28.88
N PRO A 418 -5.85 -25.08 -27.76
CA PRO A 418 -6.32 -26.07 -26.80
C PRO A 418 -7.31 -27.01 -27.47
N GLU A 419 -7.13 -28.33 -27.27
CA GLU A 419 -8.06 -29.34 -27.76
C GLU A 419 -9.48 -29.01 -27.26
N ALA A 420 -10.49 -29.15 -28.11
CA ALA A 420 -11.88 -28.98 -27.70
C ALA A 420 -12.28 -30.15 -26.78
N VAL A 421 -12.12 -29.95 -25.47
CA VAL A 421 -12.45 -30.96 -24.46
C VAL A 421 -13.91 -30.81 -24.05
N GLU A 422 -14.73 -31.81 -24.37
CA GLU A 422 -16.12 -31.88 -23.93
C GLU A 422 -16.19 -31.95 -22.39
N ASN A 423 -17.06 -31.14 -21.77
CA ASN A 423 -17.20 -31.06 -20.31
C ASN A 423 -15.88 -30.72 -19.56
N LEU A 424 -15.02 -29.89 -20.16
CA LEU A 424 -13.72 -29.48 -19.60
C LEU A 424 -13.79 -29.11 -18.10
N HIS A 425 -14.75 -28.29 -17.70
CA HIS A 425 -14.94 -27.89 -16.30
C HIS A 425 -15.09 -29.09 -15.35
N GLN A 426 -15.91 -30.08 -15.73
CA GLN A 426 -16.11 -31.30 -14.93
C GLN A 426 -14.83 -32.13 -14.90
N GLN A 427 -14.13 -32.26 -16.03
CA GLN A 427 -12.89 -33.02 -16.12
C GLN A 427 -11.77 -32.38 -15.29
N ALA A 428 -11.62 -31.05 -15.32
CA ALA A 428 -10.67 -30.30 -14.50
C ALA A 428 -10.99 -30.45 -13.00
N THR A 429 -12.28 -30.36 -12.62
CA THR A 429 -12.72 -30.56 -11.23
C THR A 429 -12.46 -31.98 -10.73
N GLN A 430 -12.68 -32.98 -11.59
CA GLN A 430 -12.36 -34.38 -11.29
C GLN A 430 -10.85 -34.59 -11.15
N ALA A 431 -10.04 -33.98 -12.02
CA ALA A 431 -8.59 -34.01 -11.94
C ALA A 431 -8.08 -33.43 -10.62
N LEU A 432 -8.57 -32.24 -10.21
CA LEU A 432 -8.23 -31.65 -8.92
C LEU A 432 -8.63 -32.54 -7.74
N SER A 433 -9.82 -33.15 -7.79
CA SER A 433 -10.29 -34.06 -6.74
C SER A 433 -9.41 -35.32 -6.65
N THR A 434 -8.87 -35.77 -7.78
CA THR A 434 -7.96 -36.91 -7.86
C THR A 434 -6.59 -36.54 -7.29
N LEU A 435 -6.04 -35.39 -7.68
CA LEU A 435 -4.77 -34.86 -7.15
C LEU A 435 -4.85 -34.59 -5.65
N GLN A 436 -6.00 -34.14 -5.15
CA GLN A 436 -6.22 -33.88 -3.72
C GLN A 436 -6.15 -35.14 -2.84
N ARG A 437 -6.42 -36.32 -3.41
CA ARG A 437 -6.35 -37.62 -2.72
C ARG A 437 -4.95 -38.26 -2.76
N LYS A 438 -3.99 -37.64 -3.43
CA LYS A 438 -2.60 -38.11 -3.50
C LYS A 438 -1.79 -37.59 -2.30
N ASP A 439 -0.47 -37.55 -2.43
CA ASP A 439 0.44 -37.01 -1.42
C ASP A 439 0.20 -35.51 -1.14
N GLU A 440 0.82 -35.02 -0.06
CA GLU A 440 0.65 -33.66 0.44
C GLU A 440 0.95 -32.59 -0.62
N ARG A 441 1.94 -32.82 -1.48
CA ARG A 441 2.35 -31.83 -2.49
C ARG A 441 1.26 -31.68 -3.55
N HIS A 442 0.72 -32.79 -4.05
CA HIS A 442 -0.41 -32.77 -4.98
C HIS A 442 -1.69 -32.22 -4.32
N ARG A 443 -1.89 -32.50 -3.03
CA ARG A 443 -3.00 -31.93 -2.26
C ARG A 443 -2.93 -30.41 -2.17
N GLN A 444 -1.77 -29.88 -1.81
CA GLN A 444 -1.55 -28.42 -1.74
C GLN A 444 -1.71 -27.77 -3.11
N TYR A 445 -1.23 -28.41 -4.18
CA TYR A 445 -1.42 -27.92 -5.55
C TYR A 445 -2.91 -27.84 -5.91
N ALA A 446 -3.66 -28.91 -5.66
CA ALA A 446 -5.09 -28.93 -5.91
C ALA A 446 -5.85 -27.85 -5.12
N LEU A 447 -5.48 -27.62 -3.86
CA LEU A 447 -6.07 -26.55 -3.03
C LEU A 447 -5.77 -25.15 -3.56
N LYS A 448 -4.54 -24.90 -4.04
CA LYS A 448 -4.15 -23.61 -4.63
C LYS A 448 -4.89 -23.33 -5.93
N MET A 449 -5.02 -24.34 -6.81
CA MET A 449 -5.80 -24.19 -8.05
C MET A 449 -7.29 -23.95 -7.77
N ARG A 450 -7.87 -24.62 -6.76
CA ARG A 450 -9.24 -24.32 -6.27
C ARG A 450 -9.38 -22.90 -5.75
N ARG A 451 -8.35 -22.36 -5.09
CA ARG A 451 -8.35 -20.96 -4.64
C ARG A 451 -8.37 -19.98 -5.82
N LEU A 452 -7.65 -20.28 -6.91
CA LEU A 452 -7.73 -19.48 -8.12
C LEU A 452 -9.15 -19.49 -8.73
N TYR A 453 -9.86 -20.63 -8.76
CA TYR A 453 -11.28 -20.64 -9.15
C TYR A 453 -12.15 -19.73 -8.30
N LYS A 454 -11.93 -19.75 -6.98
CA LYS A 454 -12.67 -18.89 -6.05
C LYS A 454 -12.41 -17.42 -6.37
N ASN A 455 -11.16 -17.03 -6.58
CA ASN A 455 -10.82 -15.65 -6.95
C ASN A 455 -11.47 -15.23 -8.28
N ILE A 456 -11.64 -16.15 -9.24
CA ILE A 456 -12.34 -15.86 -10.50
C ILE A 456 -13.83 -15.63 -10.27
N ALA A 457 -14.47 -16.42 -9.40
CA ALA A 457 -15.85 -16.17 -9.01
C ALA A 457 -16.02 -14.79 -8.31
N ASP A 458 -14.99 -14.34 -7.58
CA ASP A 458 -14.97 -13.00 -7.00
C ASP A 458 -14.89 -11.91 -8.11
N ILE A 459 -14.19 -12.15 -9.24
CA ILE A 459 -14.23 -11.27 -10.42
C ILE A 459 -15.64 -11.21 -11.02
N GLU A 460 -16.30 -12.36 -11.20
CA GLU A 460 -17.66 -12.40 -11.75
C GLU A 460 -18.65 -11.62 -10.87
N THR A 461 -18.53 -11.77 -9.55
CA THR A 461 -19.34 -11.02 -8.57
C THR A 461 -19.03 -9.53 -8.63
N TYR A 462 -17.76 -9.15 -8.75
CA TYR A 462 -17.36 -7.75 -8.89
C TYR A 462 -17.87 -7.14 -10.20
N ALA A 463 -17.87 -7.91 -11.30
CA ALA A 463 -18.37 -7.46 -12.60
C ALA A 463 -19.84 -7.01 -12.55
N GLU A 464 -20.67 -7.63 -11.70
CA GLU A 464 -22.07 -7.24 -11.51
C GLU A 464 -22.26 -5.83 -10.93
N THR A 465 -21.23 -5.30 -10.26
CA THR A 465 -21.25 -3.94 -9.68
C THR A 465 -20.85 -2.85 -10.66
N LEU A 466 -20.40 -3.22 -11.85
CA LEU A 466 -19.86 -2.32 -12.86
C LEU A 466 -20.92 -1.90 -13.90
N PRO A 467 -20.73 -0.73 -14.56
CA PRO A 467 -21.51 -0.32 -15.73
C PRO A 467 -21.54 -1.41 -16.82
N GLU A 468 -22.60 -1.43 -17.63
CA GLU A 468 -22.88 -2.51 -18.61
C GLU A 468 -21.69 -2.85 -19.53
N HIS A 469 -20.98 -1.85 -20.03
CA HIS A 469 -19.80 -2.04 -20.87
C HIS A 469 -18.65 -2.73 -20.12
N GLU A 470 -18.31 -2.27 -18.92
CA GLU A 470 -17.23 -2.82 -18.08
C GLU A 470 -17.60 -4.19 -17.49
N ASN A 471 -18.88 -4.39 -17.17
CA ASN A 471 -19.44 -5.67 -16.74
C ASN A 471 -19.22 -6.75 -17.82
N GLY A 472 -19.50 -6.41 -19.09
CA GLY A 472 -19.25 -7.31 -20.22
C GLY A 472 -17.77 -7.69 -20.35
N ILE A 473 -16.87 -6.70 -20.24
CA ILE A 473 -15.41 -6.93 -20.27
C ILE A 473 -14.98 -7.85 -19.14
N MET A 474 -15.43 -7.59 -17.92
CA MET A 474 -15.02 -8.34 -16.74
C MET A 474 -15.57 -9.77 -16.70
N LYS A 475 -16.79 -9.99 -17.18
CA LYS A 475 -17.34 -11.35 -17.34
C LYS A 475 -16.56 -12.14 -18.38
N GLN A 476 -16.18 -11.52 -19.49
CA GLN A 476 -15.35 -12.17 -20.50
C GLN A 476 -13.97 -12.51 -19.93
N LEU A 477 -13.34 -11.57 -19.22
CA LEU A 477 -12.05 -11.80 -18.56
C LEU A 477 -12.12 -12.97 -17.57
N ALA A 478 -13.16 -13.01 -16.73
CA ALA A 478 -13.35 -14.11 -15.78
C ALA A 478 -13.54 -15.47 -16.48
N ALA A 479 -14.35 -15.51 -17.55
CA ALA A 479 -14.57 -16.70 -18.34
C ALA A 479 -13.26 -17.20 -18.98
N ASP A 480 -12.46 -16.30 -19.54
CA ASP A 480 -11.20 -16.63 -20.17
C ASP A 480 -10.14 -17.10 -19.16
N LEU A 481 -10.02 -16.43 -18.00
CA LEU A 481 -9.12 -16.86 -16.91
C LEU A 481 -9.53 -18.23 -16.37
N ARG A 482 -10.84 -18.50 -16.27
CA ARG A 482 -11.36 -19.82 -15.87
C ARG A 482 -10.95 -20.87 -16.89
N ASN A 483 -11.11 -20.56 -18.16
CA ASN A 483 -10.75 -21.45 -19.26
C ASN A 483 -9.24 -21.78 -19.28
N ASP A 484 -8.38 -20.79 -19.03
CA ASP A 484 -6.92 -20.98 -18.94
C ASP A 484 -6.54 -21.93 -17.80
N ILE A 485 -7.15 -21.76 -16.62
CA ILE A 485 -6.94 -22.66 -15.47
C ILE A 485 -7.43 -24.07 -15.76
N GLU A 486 -8.63 -24.19 -16.31
CA GLU A 486 -9.26 -25.47 -16.60
C GLU A 486 -8.43 -26.30 -17.57
N HIS A 487 -7.97 -25.69 -18.65
CA HIS A 487 -7.07 -26.33 -19.61
C HIS A 487 -5.74 -26.72 -18.96
N PHE A 488 -5.14 -25.82 -18.17
CA PHE A 488 -3.87 -26.12 -17.51
C PHE A 488 -3.98 -27.30 -16.52
N ILE A 489 -5.05 -27.36 -15.74
CA ILE A 489 -5.35 -28.49 -14.85
C ILE A 489 -5.56 -29.77 -15.65
N TYR A 490 -6.34 -29.69 -16.73
CA TYR A 490 -6.68 -30.84 -17.56
C TYR A 490 -5.44 -31.46 -18.23
N GLN A 491 -4.54 -30.60 -18.73
CA GLN A 491 -3.26 -31.02 -19.32
C GLN A 491 -2.37 -31.71 -18.29
N ASN A 492 -2.43 -31.27 -17.03
CA ASN A 492 -1.63 -31.80 -15.92
C ASN A 492 -2.44 -32.72 -14.99
N ARG A 493 -3.48 -33.40 -15.50
CA ARG A 493 -4.40 -34.21 -14.68
C ARG A 493 -3.76 -35.42 -13.99
N THR A 494 -2.61 -35.89 -14.48
CA THR A 494 -1.94 -37.09 -14.00
C THR A 494 -0.90 -36.82 -12.90
N GLY A 495 -0.43 -35.59 -12.73
CA GLY A 495 0.67 -35.27 -11.80
C GLY A 495 0.92 -33.78 -11.61
N MET A 496 2.07 -33.42 -10.99
CA MET A 496 2.51 -32.03 -10.90
C MET A 496 2.93 -31.52 -12.29
N PRO A 497 2.60 -30.27 -12.64
CA PRO A 497 3.07 -29.67 -13.88
C PRO A 497 4.59 -29.51 -13.90
N GLU A 498 5.17 -29.59 -15.09
CA GLU A 498 6.57 -29.25 -15.32
C GLU A 498 6.81 -27.74 -15.16
N LYS A 499 8.07 -27.36 -14.89
CA LYS A 499 8.46 -25.97 -14.64
C LYS A 499 8.12 -25.08 -15.84
N GLU A 500 8.49 -25.52 -17.03
CA GLU A 500 8.31 -24.80 -18.29
C GLU A 500 6.82 -24.63 -18.61
N ALA A 501 6.02 -25.68 -18.40
CA ALA A 501 4.58 -25.64 -18.57
C ALA A 501 3.92 -24.63 -17.62
N TYR A 502 4.36 -24.60 -16.35
CA TYR A 502 3.85 -23.64 -15.38
C TYR A 502 4.28 -22.20 -15.69
N GLN A 503 5.54 -21.97 -16.11
CA GLN A 503 6.01 -20.63 -16.51
C GLN A 503 5.20 -20.07 -17.68
N LYS A 504 4.91 -20.91 -18.70
CA LYS A 504 4.07 -20.51 -19.82
C LYS A 504 2.64 -20.20 -19.39
N PHE A 505 2.06 -21.01 -18.50
CA PHE A 505 0.75 -20.74 -17.91
C PHE A 505 0.74 -19.43 -17.11
N GLU A 506 1.72 -19.23 -16.21
CA GLU A 506 1.81 -18.05 -15.36
C GLU A 506 1.94 -16.77 -16.18
N MET A 507 2.81 -16.77 -17.20
CA MET A 507 2.98 -15.64 -18.12
C MET A 507 1.67 -15.31 -18.84
N LYS A 508 1.00 -16.31 -19.41
CA LYS A 508 -0.29 -16.12 -20.10
C LYS A 508 -1.35 -15.59 -19.15
N PHE A 509 -1.46 -16.18 -17.97
CA PHE A 509 -2.47 -15.83 -16.99
C PHE A 509 -2.27 -14.41 -16.45
N LYS A 510 -1.02 -14.01 -16.14
CA LYS A 510 -0.67 -12.64 -15.74
C LYS A 510 -0.98 -11.65 -16.86
N ALA A 511 -0.57 -11.94 -18.09
CA ALA A 511 -0.88 -11.07 -19.23
C ALA A 511 -2.39 -10.92 -19.42
N ARG A 512 -3.18 -11.99 -19.28
CA ARG A 512 -4.64 -11.90 -19.37
C ARG A 512 -5.23 -11.09 -18.23
N LEU A 513 -4.78 -11.30 -17.00
CA LEU A 513 -5.21 -10.54 -15.83
C LEU A 513 -5.02 -9.03 -16.03
N HIS A 514 -3.87 -8.63 -16.59
CA HIS A 514 -3.51 -7.22 -16.82
C HIS A 514 -3.94 -6.69 -18.20
N SER A 515 -4.70 -7.45 -18.98
CA SER A 515 -5.09 -7.08 -20.35
C SER A 515 -6.14 -5.97 -20.43
N HIS A 516 -6.81 -5.66 -19.32
CA HIS A 516 -7.85 -4.62 -19.25
C HIS A 516 -7.57 -3.57 -18.16
N ASP A 517 -6.32 -3.42 -17.73
CA ASP A 517 -5.95 -2.41 -16.73
C ASP A 517 -6.24 -0.98 -17.19
N ASP A 518 -6.19 -0.71 -18.49
CA ASP A 518 -6.55 0.58 -19.10
C ASP A 518 -8.01 0.98 -18.90
N VAL A 519 -8.89 0.01 -18.63
CA VAL A 519 -10.29 0.22 -18.27
C VAL A 519 -10.48 0.10 -16.75
N MET A 520 -9.83 -0.88 -16.13
CA MET A 520 -10.13 -1.29 -14.76
C MET A 520 -9.31 -0.58 -13.68
N SER A 521 -8.16 0.00 -14.03
CA SER A 521 -7.27 0.68 -13.05
C SER A 521 -7.90 1.89 -12.36
N GLU A 522 -8.92 2.50 -12.95
CA GLU A 522 -9.67 3.60 -12.33
C GLU A 522 -10.53 3.11 -11.15
N HIS A 523 -10.79 1.80 -11.06
CA HIS A 523 -11.57 1.22 -9.97
C HIS A 523 -10.71 0.81 -8.78
N LYS A 524 -11.07 1.33 -7.59
CA LYS A 524 -10.31 1.13 -6.34
C LYS A 524 -10.08 -0.34 -5.95
N SER A 525 -10.99 -1.23 -6.34
CA SER A 525 -10.90 -2.66 -5.99
C SER A 525 -9.94 -3.44 -6.90
N TRP A 526 -9.63 -2.92 -8.08
CA TRP A 526 -8.90 -3.64 -9.11
C TRP A 526 -7.47 -4.03 -8.71
N PRO A 527 -6.65 -3.15 -8.10
CA PRO A 527 -5.32 -3.54 -7.62
C PRO A 527 -5.35 -4.66 -6.57
N VAL A 528 -6.37 -4.68 -5.71
CA VAL A 528 -6.53 -5.72 -4.67
C VAL A 528 -6.88 -7.07 -5.28
N ILE A 529 -7.75 -7.07 -6.30
CA ILE A 529 -8.10 -8.26 -7.07
C ILE A 529 -6.85 -8.83 -7.73
N ILE A 530 -6.09 -8.00 -8.46
CA ILE A 530 -4.85 -8.41 -9.11
C ILE A 530 -3.86 -9.00 -8.11
N ALA A 531 -3.60 -8.31 -6.99
CA ALA A 531 -2.65 -8.77 -5.99
C ALA A 531 -3.00 -10.16 -5.43
N SER A 532 -4.29 -10.45 -5.22
CA SER A 532 -4.75 -11.78 -4.80
C SER A 532 -4.41 -12.87 -5.82
N PHE A 533 -4.60 -12.60 -7.11
CA PHE A 533 -4.22 -13.55 -8.17
C PHE A 533 -2.72 -13.76 -8.25
N VAL A 534 -1.94 -12.67 -8.31
CA VAL A 534 -0.47 -12.72 -8.42
C VAL A 534 0.11 -13.49 -7.24
N PHE A 535 -0.36 -13.23 -6.00
CA PHE A 535 0.08 -13.98 -4.82
C PHE A 535 -0.20 -15.49 -4.92
N ASN A 536 -1.39 -15.86 -5.41
CA ASN A 536 -1.74 -17.27 -5.55
C ASN A 536 -0.94 -17.95 -6.66
N LEU A 537 -0.64 -17.27 -7.77
CA LEU A 537 0.25 -17.77 -8.81
C LEU A 537 1.68 -17.95 -8.27
N VAL A 538 2.27 -16.94 -7.65
CA VAL A 538 3.66 -17.04 -7.12
C VAL A 538 3.78 -18.20 -6.13
N THR A 539 2.83 -18.34 -5.20
CA THR A 539 2.87 -19.43 -4.22
C THR A 539 2.57 -20.82 -4.83
N THR A 540 1.90 -20.89 -5.98
CA THR A 540 1.71 -22.13 -6.74
C THR A 540 2.99 -22.51 -7.48
N GLY A 541 3.68 -21.54 -8.09
CA GLY A 541 5.00 -21.74 -8.70
C GLY A 541 6.01 -22.26 -7.71
N LYS A 542 6.11 -21.65 -6.51
CA LYS A 542 7.02 -22.13 -5.45
C LYS A 542 6.79 -23.61 -5.09
N LEU A 543 5.53 -24.06 -5.01
CA LEU A 543 5.18 -25.46 -4.72
C LEU A 543 5.58 -26.42 -5.86
N ILE A 544 5.49 -25.95 -7.10
CA ILE A 544 5.89 -26.71 -8.30
C ILE A 544 7.41 -26.79 -8.40
N TYR A 545 8.14 -25.72 -8.08
CA TYR A 545 9.60 -25.68 -8.17
C TYR A 545 10.32 -26.35 -6.99
N SER A 546 9.70 -26.45 -5.81
CA SER A 546 10.35 -27.04 -4.63
C SER A 546 10.37 -28.58 -4.69
N ASN A 547 11.54 -29.19 -4.85
CA ASN A 547 11.75 -30.64 -4.78
C ASN A 547 11.94 -31.20 -3.35
N GLU A 548 11.83 -30.37 -2.31
CA GLU A 548 11.98 -30.83 -0.94
C GLU A 548 10.67 -31.34 -0.35
N VAL A 549 10.73 -32.57 0.14
CA VAL A 549 9.75 -33.26 0.96
C VAL A 549 9.25 -32.30 2.04
N MET A 550 7.97 -31.91 1.96
CA MET A 550 7.26 -31.10 2.94
C MET A 550 7.06 -31.91 4.25
N LYS A 551 8.16 -32.26 4.93
CA LYS A 551 8.18 -32.80 6.29
C LYS A 551 8.68 -31.70 7.23
N ARG A 552 7.77 -30.80 7.60
CA ARG A 552 7.74 -29.95 8.82
C ARG A 552 6.94 -28.69 8.54
N ALA A 553 5.61 -28.82 8.62
CA ALA A 553 4.70 -27.68 8.85
C ALA A 553 3.75 -28.06 9.99
N ILE A 554 4.34 -28.43 11.13
CA ILE A 554 3.69 -28.41 12.44
C ILE A 554 4.73 -27.77 13.36
N PHE A 555 4.27 -26.78 14.13
CA PHE A 555 4.99 -25.96 15.13
C PHE A 555 5.57 -24.63 14.64
N PHE A 556 4.77 -23.59 14.86
CA PHE A 556 5.23 -22.24 15.19
C PHE A 556 6.08 -22.29 16.47
N CYS A 557 7.10 -21.41 16.54
CA CYS A 557 8.02 -21.12 17.66
C CYS A 557 9.20 -22.08 17.85
N ASP A 558 10.34 -21.77 17.23
CA ASP A 558 11.58 -21.53 17.98
C ASP A 558 12.57 -20.68 17.16
N GLU A 559 13.35 -19.91 17.91
CA GLU A 559 14.17 -18.76 17.54
C GLU A 559 15.50 -19.14 16.85
N ALA A 560 16.09 -18.14 16.20
CA ALA A 560 17.50 -18.00 15.77
C ALA A 560 17.96 -18.56 14.41
N GLU A 561 18.39 -17.59 13.58
CA GLU A 561 19.57 -17.63 12.70
C GLU A 561 19.76 -18.86 11.81
N THR A 562 19.18 -18.83 10.60
CA THR A 562 19.81 -19.33 9.35
C THR A 562 18.84 -19.17 8.17
N GLN A 563 18.56 -17.94 7.74
CA GLN A 563 18.03 -17.69 6.39
C GLN A 563 18.67 -16.42 5.85
N LYS A 564 19.79 -16.58 5.14
CA LYS A 564 20.40 -15.53 4.31
C LYS A 564 20.65 -15.97 2.87
N GLU A 565 20.07 -17.09 2.44
CA GLU A 565 20.29 -17.63 1.08
C GLU A 565 19.01 -18.08 0.36
N SER A 566 17.82 -17.62 0.78
CA SER A 566 16.57 -17.85 0.01
C SER A 566 15.61 -16.66 -0.06
N GLU A 567 16.04 -15.45 0.33
CA GLU A 567 15.20 -14.24 0.34
C GLU A 567 15.06 -13.54 -1.03
N ALA A 568 15.92 -13.83 -2.01
CA ALA A 568 15.88 -13.15 -3.32
C ALA A 568 14.52 -13.19 -4.05
N PRO A 569 13.77 -14.31 -4.13
CA PRO A 569 12.47 -14.33 -4.82
C PRO A 569 11.28 -13.94 -3.92
N ALA A 570 11.50 -13.57 -2.66
CA ALA A 570 10.47 -12.99 -1.80
C ALA A 570 10.55 -11.45 -1.82
N ASP A 571 11.77 -10.90 -1.85
CA ASP A 571 11.99 -9.47 -1.93
C ASP A 571 11.63 -8.88 -3.30
N GLU A 572 11.88 -9.60 -4.40
CA GLU A 572 11.49 -9.19 -5.75
C GLU A 572 9.94 -9.18 -5.92
N ALA A 573 9.24 -10.15 -5.31
CA ALA A 573 7.78 -10.20 -5.30
C ALA A 573 7.15 -9.12 -4.39
N LEU A 574 7.84 -8.72 -3.32
CA LEU A 574 7.42 -7.61 -2.47
C LEU A 574 7.72 -6.25 -3.13
N GLU A 575 8.78 -6.14 -3.91
CA GLU A 575 9.06 -4.97 -4.75
C GLU A 575 8.04 -4.84 -5.89
N ASP A 576 7.65 -5.91 -6.59
CA ASP A 576 6.60 -5.89 -7.60
C ASP A 576 5.25 -5.45 -7.03
N ILE A 577 4.88 -5.97 -5.86
CA ILE A 577 3.67 -5.56 -5.14
C ILE A 577 3.78 -4.09 -4.70
N ARG A 578 4.94 -3.64 -4.23
CA ARG A 578 5.17 -2.25 -3.83
C ARG A 578 5.15 -1.28 -5.02
N ASN A 579 5.66 -1.70 -6.17
CA ASN A 579 5.65 -0.92 -7.41
C ASN A 579 4.22 -0.78 -7.96
N LEU A 580 3.39 -1.83 -7.87
CA LEU A 580 1.95 -1.78 -8.19
C LEU A 580 1.18 -0.74 -7.34
N PHE A 581 1.58 -0.51 -6.09
CA PHE A 581 0.95 0.50 -5.22
C PHE A 581 1.51 1.92 -5.39
N ASN A 582 2.73 2.07 -5.93
CA ASN A 582 3.35 3.38 -6.15
C ASN A 582 2.96 4.02 -7.50
N THR A 583 2.38 3.26 -8.44
CA THR A 583 1.93 3.78 -9.76
C THR A 583 0.56 4.45 -9.76
N VAL A 584 -0.12 4.56 -8.61
CA VAL A 584 -1.44 5.25 -8.49
C VAL A 584 -1.29 6.67 -7.90
N SER A 585 -0.08 7.23 -7.90
CA SER A 585 0.19 8.58 -7.39
C SER A 585 1.17 9.37 -8.29
N GLY A 586 0.90 9.35 -9.60
CA GLY A 586 1.57 10.16 -10.60
C GLY A 586 0.59 10.80 -11.57
#